data_AF-A0A9E2A4M0-F1
#
_entry.id   AF-A0A9E2A4M0-F1
#
_cell.length_a   1.000
_cell.length_b   1.000
_cell.length_c   1.000
_cell.angle_alpha   90.00
_cell.angle_beta   90.00
_cell.angle_gamma   90.00
#
_symmetry.space_group_name_H-M   'P 1'
#
loop_
_entity.id
_entity.type
_entity.pdbx_description
1 polymer ?
#
loop_
_entity_poly.entity_id
_entity_poly.type
_entity_poly.pdbx_seq_one_letter_code
_entity_poly.pdbx_strand_id
1 'polypeptide(L)'
;MTDNNTRTHNIADFLIRQRAFIVGIFVIITLVMLYSMTQLKIETGFKKQLPLDHEYMQTFLQYEQEFGGANRVLVALVAREGDMFTETFFEKFEEISDQVFFIPGVDRASVRSIFTPNVRFVEIVEDGFAGGNVIPTDFAPSEHMFEVVRGNIVKSGEIGRLVSSDFSGAMVWANLLEENPMTGE
;
A
#
# COMPACT_ATOMS: atom_id res chain seq x y z
N MET A 1 -62.27 -6.17 34.49
CA MET A 1 -60.87 -5.99 34.04
C MET A 1 -60.88 -4.94 32.93
N THR A 2 -61.02 -3.69 33.34
CA THR A 2 -61.39 -2.57 32.47
C THR A 2 -60.74 -1.33 33.07
N ASP A 3 -59.46 -1.16 32.81
CA ASP A 3 -58.86 0.17 32.64
C ASP A 3 -57.47 0.03 32.04
N ASN A 4 -56.95 1.11 31.47
CA ASN A 4 -55.65 1.26 30.80
C ASN A 4 -55.59 0.88 29.32
N ASN A 5 -56.24 1.71 28.48
CA ASN A 5 -55.48 2.72 27.70
C ASN A 5 -56.35 3.28 26.57
N THR A 6 -57.32 4.14 26.90
CA THR A 6 -58.07 4.94 25.90
C THR A 6 -57.12 5.68 24.94
N ARG A 7 -55.93 6.06 25.44
CA ARG A 7 -54.87 6.67 24.62
C ARG A 7 -54.29 5.72 23.58
N THR A 8 -54.03 4.45 23.91
CA THR A 8 -53.47 3.51 22.93
C THR A 8 -54.50 3.09 21.89
N HIS A 9 -55.77 2.97 22.29
CA HIS A 9 -56.87 2.69 21.35
C HIS A 9 -57.03 3.83 20.34
N ASN A 10 -57.03 5.08 20.81
CA ASN A 10 -57.12 6.25 19.94
C ASN A 10 -55.91 6.39 19.00
N ILE A 11 -54.70 6.03 19.46
CA ILE A 11 -53.50 5.98 18.62
C ILE A 11 -53.62 4.87 17.57
N ALA A 12 -54.10 3.68 17.94
CA ALA A 12 -54.29 2.57 17.01
C ALA A 12 -55.33 2.91 15.93
N ASP A 13 -56.46 3.50 16.31
CA ASP A 13 -57.50 3.94 15.36
C ASP A 13 -56.98 5.02 14.40
N PHE A 14 -56.15 5.94 14.89
CA PHE A 14 -55.50 6.96 14.06
C PHE A 14 -54.51 6.34 13.07
N LEU A 15 -53.66 5.40 13.53
CA LEU A 15 -52.69 4.70 12.68
C LEU A 15 -53.40 3.87 11.59
N ILE A 16 -54.50 3.19 11.92
CA ILE A 16 -55.28 2.38 10.96
C ILE A 16 -56.02 3.29 9.96
N ARG A 17 -56.60 4.40 10.43
CA ARG A 17 -57.31 5.36 9.57
C ARG A 17 -56.37 6.01 8.55
N GLN A 18 -55.18 6.40 8.98
CA GLN A 18 -54.18 7.08 8.15
C GLN A 18 -53.08 6.16 7.62
N ARG A 19 -53.32 4.84 7.59
CA ARG A 19 -52.34 3.81 7.21
C ARG A 19 -51.60 4.09 5.90
N ALA A 20 -52.28 4.61 4.88
CA ALA A 20 -51.66 4.90 3.59
C ALA A 20 -50.65 6.05 3.68
N PHE A 21 -50.94 7.09 4.47
CA PHE A 21 -50.05 8.22 4.71
C PHE A 21 -48.81 7.78 5.51
N ILE A 22 -49.01 6.97 6.56
CA ILE A 22 -47.93 6.45 7.40
C ILE A 22 -47.01 5.52 6.60
N VAL A 23 -47.59 4.58 5.84
CA VAL A 23 -46.82 3.71 4.93
C VAL A 23 -46.07 4.55 3.89
N GLY A 24 -46.69 5.60 3.33
CA GLY A 24 -46.03 6.53 2.43
C GLY A 24 -44.81 7.20 3.06
N ILE A 25 -44.91 7.66 4.30
CA ILE A 25 -43.77 8.21 5.06
C ILE A 25 -42.66 7.17 5.23
N PHE A 26 -42.99 5.95 5.66
CA PHE A 26 -41.99 4.90 5.83
C PHE A 26 -41.31 4.52 4.51
N VAL A 27 -42.05 4.49 3.40
CA VAL A 27 -41.49 4.28 2.07
C VAL A 27 -40.53 5.41 1.70
N ILE A 28 -40.90 6.68 1.93
CA ILE A 28 -40.02 7.83 1.68
C ILE A 28 -38.75 7.74 2.52
N ILE A 29 -38.85 7.47 3.83
CA ILE A 29 -37.69 7.31 4.72
C ILE A 29 -36.81 6.16 4.23
N THR A 30 -37.41 5.03 3.83
CA THR A 30 -36.69 3.88 3.29
C THR A 30 -35.94 4.24 2.01
N LEU A 31 -36.56 4.99 1.09
CA LEU A 31 -35.91 5.47 -0.14
C LEU A 31 -34.76 6.44 0.15
N VAL A 32 -34.92 7.34 1.13
CA VAL A 32 -33.84 8.25 1.56
C VAL A 32 -32.66 7.47 2.16
N MET A 33 -32.94 6.46 2.99
CA MET A 33 -31.90 5.57 3.53
C MET A 33 -31.23 4.75 2.43
N LEU A 34 -31.98 4.25 1.45
CA LEU A 34 -31.44 3.53 0.31
C LEU A 34 -30.55 4.42 -0.56
N TYR A 35 -30.96 5.67 -0.79
CA TYR A 35 -30.11 6.65 -1.47
C TYR A 35 -28.84 6.95 -0.66
N SER A 36 -28.96 7.16 0.65
CA SER A 36 -27.80 7.38 1.53
C SER A 36 -26.84 6.19 1.54
N MET A 37 -27.36 4.96 1.46
CA MET A 37 -26.57 3.74 1.35
C MET A 37 -25.70 3.74 0.09
N THR A 38 -26.19 4.27 -1.03
CA THR A 38 -25.38 4.37 -2.27
C THR A 38 -24.20 5.35 -2.15
N GLN A 39 -24.17 6.19 -1.12
CA GLN A 39 -23.08 7.14 -0.85
C GLN A 39 -22.10 6.64 0.21
N LEU A 40 -22.32 5.46 0.80
CA LEU A 40 -21.38 4.88 1.76
C LEU A 40 -20.05 4.58 1.08
N LYS A 41 -18.99 5.23 1.56
CA LYS A 41 -17.61 4.96 1.17
C LYS A 41 -16.99 4.00 2.18
N ILE A 42 -16.30 2.99 1.67
CA ILE A 42 -15.52 2.07 2.50
C ILE A 42 -14.17 2.75 2.75
N GLU A 43 -13.99 3.31 3.94
CA GLU A 43 -12.71 3.88 4.37
C GLU A 43 -11.93 2.83 5.16
N THR A 44 -10.87 2.29 4.56
CA THR A 44 -10.00 1.24 5.16
C THR A 44 -8.61 1.75 5.49
N GLY A 45 -8.51 3.02 5.91
CA GLY A 45 -7.23 3.59 6.34
C GLY A 45 -6.63 2.83 7.53
N PHE A 46 -5.33 2.53 7.47
CA PHE A 46 -4.59 1.80 8.49
C PHE A 46 -4.79 2.41 9.89
N LYS A 47 -4.74 3.74 10.00
CA LYS A 47 -4.99 4.49 11.25
C LYS A 47 -6.36 4.23 11.88
N LYS A 48 -7.41 4.01 11.09
CA LYS A 48 -8.78 3.81 11.61
C LYS A 48 -8.97 2.43 12.25
N GLN A 49 -8.05 1.51 12.00
CA GLN A 49 -8.05 0.17 12.61
C GLN A 49 -7.24 0.11 13.91
N LEU A 50 -6.51 1.19 14.24
CA LEU A 50 -5.60 1.24 15.39
C LEU A 50 -6.18 2.06 16.55
N PRO A 51 -5.85 1.71 17.80
CA PRO A 51 -6.24 2.48 18.98
C PRO A 51 -5.35 3.73 19.11
N LEU A 52 -5.66 4.77 18.32
CA LEU A 52 -4.84 5.98 18.21
C LEU A 52 -4.66 6.74 19.54
N ASP A 53 -5.57 6.57 20.50
CA ASP A 53 -5.51 7.23 21.81
C ASP A 53 -4.38 6.68 22.71
N HIS A 54 -3.81 5.52 22.39
CA HIS A 54 -2.75 4.88 23.18
C HIS A 54 -1.43 5.68 23.12
N GLU A 55 -0.69 5.78 24.24
CA GLU A 55 0.56 6.57 24.35
C GLU A 55 1.59 6.26 23.24
N TYR A 56 1.85 4.98 22.98
CA TYR A 56 2.71 4.55 21.86
C TYR A 56 2.25 5.04 20.49
N MET A 57 0.93 5.10 20.25
CA MET A 57 0.40 5.58 18.98
C MET A 57 0.56 7.08 18.84
N GLN A 58 0.51 7.85 19.93
CA GLN A 58 0.82 9.29 19.88
C GLN A 58 2.27 9.54 19.48
N THR A 59 3.22 8.76 20.03
CA THR A 59 4.63 8.83 19.59
C THR A 59 4.78 8.43 18.12
N PHE A 60 4.10 7.37 17.67
CA PHE A 60 4.11 6.98 16.26
C PHE A 60 3.60 8.13 15.37
N LEU A 61 2.42 8.69 15.67
CA LEU A 61 1.83 9.80 14.91
C LEU A 61 2.72 11.05 14.87
N GLN A 62 3.50 11.30 15.92
CA GLN A 62 4.43 12.42 15.98
C GLN A 62 5.61 12.27 15.01
N TYR A 63 6.08 11.04 14.79
CA TYR A 63 7.31 10.76 14.04
C TYR A 63 7.10 10.00 12.72
N GLU A 64 5.85 9.67 12.39
CA GLU A 64 5.50 8.88 11.21
C GLU A 64 5.92 9.55 9.91
N GLN A 65 5.86 10.88 9.83
CA GLN A 65 6.26 11.61 8.62
C GLN A 65 7.78 11.53 8.40
N GLU A 66 8.58 11.45 9.46
CA GLU A 66 10.03 11.36 9.38
C GLU A 66 10.55 9.94 9.09
N PHE A 67 9.90 8.91 9.64
CA PHE A 67 10.34 7.52 9.49
C PHE A 67 9.58 6.71 8.43
N GLY A 68 8.55 7.32 7.82
CA GLY A 68 7.71 6.70 6.82
C GLY A 68 6.49 5.98 7.42
N GLY A 69 5.43 5.89 6.62
CA GLY A 69 4.18 5.24 7.01
C GLY A 69 4.33 3.73 7.20
N ALA A 70 3.41 3.16 7.99
CA ALA A 70 3.38 1.72 8.24
C ALA A 70 2.83 0.89 7.06
N ASN A 71 2.20 1.56 6.08
CA ASN A 71 1.60 0.91 4.92
C ASN A 71 2.64 0.71 3.81
N ARG A 72 2.98 -0.56 3.54
CA ARG A 72 4.02 -0.94 2.58
C ARG A 72 3.58 -2.11 1.72
N VAL A 73 4.04 -2.10 0.48
CA VAL A 73 3.86 -3.16 -0.51
C VAL A 73 5.22 -3.69 -0.90
N LEU A 74 5.35 -5.02 -0.84
CA LEU A 74 6.55 -5.75 -1.20
C LEU A 74 6.22 -6.67 -2.37
N VAL A 75 6.89 -6.49 -3.50
CA VAL A 75 6.70 -7.31 -4.70
C VAL A 75 7.98 -8.06 -4.97
N ALA A 76 7.96 -9.38 -4.82
CA ALA A 76 9.12 -10.23 -5.07
C ALA A 76 8.96 -11.03 -6.36
N LEU A 77 9.99 -11.00 -7.20
CA LEU A 77 10.13 -11.87 -8.37
C LEU A 77 11.17 -12.95 -8.06
N VAL A 78 10.80 -14.21 -8.24
CA VAL A 78 11.67 -15.37 -7.96
C VAL A 78 11.74 -16.25 -9.20
N ALA A 79 12.96 -16.55 -9.63
CA ALA A 79 13.22 -17.53 -10.68
C ALA A 79 12.83 -18.93 -10.17
N ARG A 80 12.06 -19.67 -10.97
CA ARG A 80 11.64 -21.04 -10.59
C ARG A 80 12.80 -22.03 -10.66
N GLU A 81 13.71 -21.81 -11.58
CA GLU A 81 14.86 -22.68 -11.86
C GLU A 81 16.08 -21.78 -12.09
N GLY A 82 17.21 -22.12 -11.46
CA GLY A 82 18.45 -21.34 -11.57
C GLY A 82 18.46 -20.09 -10.68
N ASP A 83 19.19 -19.07 -11.14
CA ASP A 83 19.32 -17.78 -10.46
C ASP A 83 18.66 -16.65 -11.28
N MET A 84 18.66 -15.45 -10.71
CA MET A 84 18.03 -14.28 -11.30
C MET A 84 18.83 -13.65 -12.46
N PHE A 85 20.06 -14.11 -12.74
CA PHE A 85 20.99 -13.47 -13.68
C PHE A 85 20.72 -13.88 -15.13
N THR A 86 19.52 -13.57 -15.59
CA THR A 86 19.09 -13.79 -16.98
C THR A 86 18.47 -12.52 -17.53
N GLU A 87 18.58 -12.32 -18.84
CA GLU A 87 17.97 -11.19 -19.54
C GLU A 87 16.47 -11.11 -19.25
N THR A 88 15.75 -12.22 -19.40
CA THR A 88 14.31 -12.28 -19.17
C THR A 88 13.89 -11.97 -17.73
N PHE A 89 14.72 -12.30 -16.74
CA PHE A 89 14.43 -11.96 -15.34
C PHE A 89 14.61 -10.45 -15.14
N PHE A 90 15.73 -9.90 -15.59
CA PHE A 90 16.06 -8.48 -15.41
C PHE A 90 15.06 -7.58 -16.13
N GLU A 91 14.68 -7.91 -17.37
CA GLU A 91 13.65 -7.18 -18.14
C GLU A 91 12.31 -7.15 -17.39
N LYS A 92 11.83 -8.31 -16.93
CA LYS A 92 10.58 -8.38 -16.16
C LYS A 92 10.67 -7.66 -14.82
N PHE A 93 11.83 -7.74 -14.16
CA PHE A 93 12.01 -7.12 -12.86
C PHE A 93 12.08 -5.59 -12.96
N GLU A 94 12.73 -5.06 -14.01
CA GLU A 94 12.72 -3.64 -14.35
C GLU A 94 11.28 -3.18 -14.64
N GLU A 95 10.53 -3.92 -15.46
CA GLU A 95 9.12 -3.61 -15.75
C GLU A 95 8.27 -3.59 -14.46
N ILE A 96 8.44 -4.57 -13.57
CA ILE A 96 7.74 -4.60 -12.28
C ILE A 96 8.13 -3.38 -11.43
N SER A 97 9.42 -3.05 -11.37
CA SER A 97 9.92 -1.90 -10.61
C SER A 97 9.30 -0.58 -11.10
N ASP A 98 9.22 -0.40 -12.42
CA ASP A 98 8.60 0.76 -13.04
C ASP A 98 7.09 0.79 -12.80
N GLN A 99 6.40 -0.34 -12.98
CA GLN A 99 4.96 -0.42 -12.72
C GLN A 99 4.64 -0.04 -11.28
N VAL A 100 5.38 -0.57 -10.29
CA VAL A 100 5.22 -0.23 -8.87
C VAL A 100 5.43 1.27 -8.62
N PHE A 101 6.44 1.88 -9.25
CA PHE A 101 6.70 3.31 -9.15
C PHE A 101 5.53 4.17 -9.65
N PHE A 102 4.76 3.69 -10.64
CA PHE A 102 3.61 4.39 -11.21
C PHE A 102 2.26 4.02 -10.60
N ILE A 103 2.19 3.09 -9.63
CA ILE A 103 0.93 2.76 -8.93
C ILE A 103 0.40 4.02 -8.22
N PRO A 104 -0.88 4.41 -8.46
CA PRO A 104 -1.51 5.50 -7.71
C PRO A 104 -1.50 5.22 -6.21
N GLY A 105 -1.05 6.20 -5.42
CA GLY A 105 -0.95 6.08 -3.96
C GLY A 105 0.38 5.52 -3.46
N VAL A 106 1.32 5.10 -4.33
CA VAL A 106 2.70 4.82 -3.92
C VAL A 106 3.46 6.13 -3.67
N ASP A 107 4.19 6.20 -2.55
CA ASP A 107 5.19 7.23 -2.34
C ASP A 107 6.42 6.90 -3.19
N ARG A 108 6.54 7.60 -4.32
CA ARG A 108 7.64 7.43 -5.29
C ARG A 108 9.02 7.61 -4.69
N ALA A 109 9.18 8.46 -3.67
CA ALA A 109 10.47 8.67 -3.02
C ALA A 109 10.90 7.46 -2.18
N SER A 110 9.93 6.65 -1.73
CA SER A 110 10.16 5.46 -0.91
C SER A 110 10.49 4.20 -1.73
N VAL A 111 10.29 4.21 -3.04
CA VAL A 111 10.48 3.02 -3.88
C VAL A 111 11.95 2.62 -3.89
N ARG A 112 12.24 1.37 -3.51
CA ARG A 112 13.58 0.78 -3.53
C ARG A 112 13.56 -0.53 -4.31
N SER A 113 14.46 -0.66 -5.27
CA SER A 113 14.71 -1.82 -6.12
C SER A 113 16.18 -1.78 -6.53
N ILE A 114 16.79 -2.91 -6.91
CA ILE A 114 18.17 -2.88 -7.43
C ILE A 114 18.30 -1.97 -8.68
N PHE A 115 17.20 -1.70 -9.39
CA PHE A 115 17.13 -0.77 -10.53
C PHE A 115 16.97 0.71 -10.13
N THR A 116 16.63 1.03 -8.89
CA THR A 116 16.41 2.43 -8.49
C THR A 116 17.71 3.12 -8.08
N PRO A 117 17.87 4.43 -8.34
CA PRO A 117 19.12 5.16 -8.12
C PRO A 117 19.49 5.36 -6.64
N ASN A 118 18.57 5.05 -5.72
CA ASN A 118 18.75 5.08 -4.27
C ASN A 118 19.30 3.75 -3.71
N VAL A 119 19.57 2.76 -4.56
CA VAL A 119 20.24 1.50 -4.20
C VAL A 119 21.64 1.50 -4.80
N ARG A 120 22.63 1.75 -3.93
CA ARG A 120 24.02 2.00 -4.31
C ARG A 120 24.98 1.11 -3.54
N PHE A 121 26.14 0.86 -4.12
CA PHE A 121 27.25 0.21 -3.44
C PHE A 121 28.38 1.20 -3.17
N VAL A 122 29.17 0.91 -2.15
CA VAL A 122 30.41 1.61 -1.83
C VAL A 122 31.48 0.54 -1.61
N GLU A 123 32.66 0.75 -2.19
CA GLU A 123 33.82 -0.09 -2.02
C GLU A 123 35.04 0.75 -1.61
N ILE A 124 35.98 0.09 -0.93
CA ILE A 124 37.23 0.70 -0.49
C ILE A 124 38.30 0.37 -1.53
N VAL A 125 38.94 1.41 -2.05
CA VAL A 125 40.04 1.35 -3.02
C VAL A 125 41.26 2.07 -2.48
N GLU A 126 42.42 1.92 -3.12
CA GLU A 126 43.68 2.52 -2.65
C GLU A 126 43.59 4.04 -2.44
N ASP A 127 42.86 4.74 -3.31
CA ASP A 127 42.63 6.19 -3.25
C ASP A 127 41.44 6.61 -2.36
N GLY A 128 40.81 5.67 -1.64
CA GLY A 128 39.72 5.95 -0.69
C GLY A 128 38.46 5.14 -0.95
N PHE A 129 37.37 5.80 -1.34
CA PHE A 129 36.07 5.15 -1.59
C PHE A 129 35.66 5.32 -3.06
N ALA A 130 35.25 4.22 -3.69
CA ALA A 130 34.56 4.22 -4.97
C ALA A 130 33.12 3.72 -4.77
N GLY A 131 32.19 4.13 -5.62
CA GLY A 131 30.80 3.72 -5.48
C GLY A 131 29.97 4.06 -6.70
N GLY A 132 28.79 3.44 -6.78
CA GLY A 132 27.88 3.58 -7.91
C GLY A 132 26.52 2.98 -7.61
N ASN A 133 25.62 3.02 -8.59
CA ASN A 133 24.35 2.30 -8.53
C ASN A 133 24.59 0.79 -8.65
N VAL A 134 23.71 -0.01 -8.06
CA VAL A 134 23.81 -1.47 -8.19
C VAL A 134 23.67 -1.91 -9.65
N ILE A 135 22.65 -1.40 -10.34
CA ILE A 135 22.51 -1.47 -11.80
C ILE A 135 23.18 -0.23 -12.42
N PRO A 136 24.24 -0.38 -13.23
CA PRO A 136 24.87 0.74 -13.95
C PRO A 136 23.92 1.41 -14.95
N THR A 137 24.13 2.71 -15.22
CA THR A 137 23.28 3.47 -16.17
C THR A 137 23.39 2.95 -17.61
N ASP A 138 24.53 2.36 -17.97
CA ASP A 138 24.84 1.74 -19.26
C ASP A 138 24.59 0.22 -19.26
N PHE A 139 23.73 -0.26 -18.35
CA PHE A 139 23.40 -1.68 -18.25
C PHE A 139 22.82 -2.23 -19.56
N ALA A 140 23.43 -3.29 -20.06
CA ALA A 140 22.94 -4.10 -21.15
C ALA A 140 23.07 -5.59 -20.77
N PRO A 141 22.01 -6.41 -20.91
CA PRO A 141 22.05 -7.83 -20.56
C PRO A 141 23.21 -8.55 -21.26
N SER A 142 24.14 -9.07 -20.48
CA SER A 142 25.27 -9.89 -20.93
C SER A 142 25.88 -10.60 -19.73
N GLU A 143 26.56 -11.73 -19.96
CA GLU A 143 27.22 -12.48 -18.87
C GLU A 143 28.19 -11.60 -18.06
N HIS A 144 28.97 -10.75 -18.75
CA HIS A 144 29.87 -9.81 -18.10
C HIS A 144 29.12 -8.82 -17.21
N MET A 145 28.03 -8.21 -17.70
CA MET A 145 27.26 -7.24 -16.92
C MET A 145 26.51 -7.89 -15.76
N PHE A 146 26.08 -9.14 -15.89
CA PHE A 146 25.48 -9.87 -14.77
C PHE A 146 26.49 -10.09 -13.64
N GLU A 147 27.74 -10.42 -13.94
CA GLU A 147 28.79 -10.55 -12.92
C GLU A 147 29.15 -9.21 -12.28
N VAL A 148 29.16 -8.11 -13.06
CA VAL A 148 29.32 -6.76 -12.50
C VAL A 148 28.19 -6.45 -11.52
N VAL A 149 26.93 -6.68 -11.91
CA VAL A 149 25.77 -6.45 -11.04
C VAL A 149 25.80 -7.36 -9.81
N ARG A 150 26.15 -8.64 -9.96
CA ARG A 150 26.34 -9.58 -8.85
C ARG A 150 27.34 -9.02 -7.84
N GLY A 151 28.50 -8.54 -8.31
CA GLY A 151 29.50 -7.88 -7.47
C GLY A 151 28.98 -6.64 -6.77
N ASN A 152 28.23 -5.79 -7.49
CA ASN A 152 27.64 -4.57 -6.93
C ASN A 152 26.59 -4.88 -5.84
N ILE A 153 25.76 -5.93 -6.02
CA ILE A 153 24.78 -6.39 -5.02
C ILE A 153 25.47 -6.85 -3.74
N VAL A 154 26.58 -7.59 -3.86
CA VAL A 154 27.36 -8.03 -2.70
C VAL A 154 27.93 -6.82 -1.96
N LYS A 155 28.51 -5.86 -2.70
CA LYS A 155 29.12 -4.65 -2.13
C LYS A 155 28.09 -3.69 -1.51
N SER A 156 26.87 -3.64 -2.04
CA SER A 156 25.79 -2.79 -1.48
C SER A 156 25.20 -3.36 -0.19
N GLY A 157 25.42 -4.64 0.09
CA GLY A 157 24.83 -5.31 1.24
C GLY A 157 23.31 -5.47 1.13
N GLU A 158 22.77 -5.51 -0.10
CA GLU A 158 21.33 -5.67 -0.34
C GLU A 158 20.88 -7.15 -0.34
N ILE A 159 21.83 -8.08 -0.17
CA ILE A 159 21.54 -9.49 0.07
C ILE A 159 20.78 -9.65 1.40
N GLY A 160 19.65 -10.34 1.36
CA GLY A 160 18.71 -10.48 2.48
C GLY A 160 17.81 -9.26 2.70
N ARG A 161 17.96 -8.20 1.90
CA ARG A 161 17.10 -6.99 1.93
C ARG A 161 16.26 -6.86 0.67
N LEU A 162 16.91 -6.64 -0.47
CA LEU A 162 16.26 -6.53 -1.78
C LEU A 162 16.55 -7.73 -2.69
N VAL A 163 17.61 -8.50 -2.41
CA VAL A 163 18.00 -9.69 -3.18
C VAL A 163 18.06 -10.90 -2.26
N SER A 164 17.61 -12.07 -2.73
CA SER A 164 17.67 -13.31 -1.95
C SER A 164 19.12 -13.76 -1.71
N SER A 165 19.36 -14.50 -0.63
CA SER A 165 20.70 -14.98 -0.26
C SER A 165 21.31 -15.95 -1.27
N ASP A 166 20.46 -16.66 -2.02
CA ASP A 166 20.81 -17.61 -3.06
C ASP A 166 20.75 -17.01 -4.47
N PHE A 167 20.48 -15.71 -4.60
CA PHE A 167 20.25 -15.02 -5.86
C PHE A 167 19.14 -15.62 -6.74
N SER A 168 18.20 -16.38 -6.18
CA SER A 168 17.01 -16.86 -6.87
C SER A 168 16.00 -15.74 -7.18
N GLY A 169 16.05 -14.59 -6.50
CA GLY A 169 15.08 -13.53 -6.71
C GLY A 169 15.45 -12.17 -6.13
N ALA A 170 14.63 -11.19 -6.49
CA ALA A 170 14.74 -9.80 -6.06
C ALA A 170 13.37 -9.23 -5.70
N MET A 171 13.36 -8.17 -4.89
CA MET A 171 12.16 -7.53 -4.36
C MET A 171 12.16 -6.02 -4.64
N VAL A 172 10.98 -5.51 -5.00
CA VAL A 172 10.67 -4.09 -5.01
C VAL A 172 9.95 -3.75 -3.72
N TRP A 173 10.47 -2.75 -3.01
CA TRP A 173 9.90 -2.20 -1.79
C TRP A 173 9.25 -0.85 -2.11
N ALA A 174 8.01 -0.63 -1.68
CA ALA A 174 7.34 0.66 -1.82
C ALA A 174 6.44 0.94 -0.61
N ASN A 175 6.43 2.18 -0.13
CA ASN A 175 5.45 2.64 0.85
C ASN A 175 4.24 3.24 0.12
N LEU A 176 3.07 3.12 0.76
CA LEU A 176 1.84 3.75 0.31
C LEU A 176 1.63 5.05 1.10
N LEU A 177 1.18 6.09 0.39
CA LEU A 177 0.66 7.30 0.99
C LEU A 177 -0.60 6.94 1.77
N GLU A 178 -0.74 7.53 2.95
CA GLU A 178 -1.93 7.30 3.77
C GLU A 178 -3.19 7.96 3.21
N GLU A 179 -3.02 9.13 2.60
CA GLU A 179 -4.05 9.86 1.90
C GLU A 179 -3.61 10.02 0.46
N ASN A 180 -4.51 9.69 -0.46
CA ASN A 180 -4.29 9.90 -1.87
C ASN A 180 -4.29 11.41 -2.16
N PRO A 181 -3.18 12.00 -2.65
CA PRO A 181 -3.09 13.44 -2.86
C PRO A 181 -4.03 13.98 -3.95
N MET A 182 -4.58 13.09 -4.80
CA MET A 182 -5.52 13.46 -5.86
C MET A 182 -6.98 13.45 -5.41
N THR A 183 -7.34 12.59 -4.46
CA THR A 183 -8.73 12.41 -4.00
C THR A 183 -8.97 12.86 -2.56
N GLY A 184 -7.92 13.00 -1.75
CA GLY A 184 -7.99 13.26 -0.32
C GLY A 184 -8.59 12.10 0.49
N GLU A 185 -8.58 10.89 -0.08
CA GLU A 185 -9.11 9.65 0.51
C GLU A 185 -8.00 8.76 1.06
#